data_AF-A0A9E3ZX90-F1
#
_entry.id   AF-A0A9E3ZX90-F1
#
_cell.length_a   1.000
_cell.length_b   1.000
_cell.length_c   1.000
_cell.angle_alpha   90.00
_cell.angle_beta   90.00
_cell.angle_gamma   90.00
#
_symmetry.space_group_name_H-M   'P 1'
#
loop_
_entity.id
_entity.type
_entity.pdbx_description
1 polymer ?
#
loop_
_entity_poly.entity_id
_entity_poly.type
_entity_poly.pdbx_seq_one_letter_code
_entity_poly.pdbx_strand_id
1 'polypeptide(L)'
;MPDTRAELSSLWDQDVEIDGLVRNLVKAVEGGESDAAKRAIDELEDYVLTHLQREEEVYFPAAERLSPDFAYALKSIRLAHLGIREDLRLLRASLERGHLDAARTQLAAFLESFRAHEQAEDRVVRELGGSRGSN
;
A
#
# COMPACT_ATOMS: atom_id res chain seq x y z
N MET A 1 4.59 27.30 15.41
CA MET A 1 3.90 26.01 15.25
C MET A 1 4.70 25.24 14.23
N PRO A 2 5.25 24.05 14.56
CA PRO A 2 5.78 23.16 13.53
C PRO A 2 4.70 22.93 12.47
N ASP A 3 5.13 22.84 11.21
CA ASP A 3 4.24 22.75 10.05
C ASP A 3 3.62 21.34 10.05
N THR A 4 2.46 21.18 10.70
CA THR A 4 1.75 19.90 10.90
C THR A 4 1.60 19.10 9.60
N ARG A 5 1.63 19.82 8.47
CA ARG A 5 1.55 19.30 7.12
C ARG A 5 2.84 18.62 6.64
N ALA A 6 3.99 19.18 7.00
CA ALA A 6 5.29 18.57 6.72
C ALA A 6 5.50 17.31 7.58
N GLU A 7 5.04 17.33 8.83
CA GLU A 7 5.04 16.14 9.70
C GLU A 7 4.13 15.05 9.13
N LEU A 8 2.92 15.38 8.65
CA LEU A 8 2.03 14.42 7.98
C LEU A 8 2.61 13.87 6.67
N SER A 9 3.28 14.71 5.87
CA SER A 9 3.95 14.27 4.65
C SER A 9 5.10 13.30 4.94
N SER A 10 5.89 13.53 5.98
CA SER A 10 6.98 12.63 6.40
C SER A 10 6.48 11.31 6.97
N LEU A 11 5.25 11.28 7.49
CA LEU A 11 4.63 10.07 8.02
C LEU A 11 4.15 9.12 6.91
N TRP A 12 3.90 9.64 5.71
CA TRP A 12 3.49 8.88 4.52
C TRP A 12 4.65 8.30 3.70
N ASP A 13 5.90 8.71 3.95
CA ASP A 13 7.08 8.34 3.14
C ASP A 13 7.72 7.02 3.68
N GLN A 14 7.22 5.83 3.29
CA GLN A 14 7.67 4.51 3.82
C GLN A 14 8.11 3.48 2.75
N ASP A 15 8.70 3.89 1.64
CA ASP A 15 8.79 3.03 0.44
C ASP A 15 9.95 2.01 0.40
N VAL A 16 10.98 2.10 1.25
CA VAL A 16 12.19 1.25 1.10
C VAL A 16 11.96 -0.20 1.55
N GLU A 17 11.08 -0.43 2.53
CA GLU A 17 10.90 -1.74 3.15
C GLU A 17 10.03 -2.67 2.30
N ILE A 18 8.94 -2.16 1.72
CA ILE A 18 8.03 -2.94 0.87
C ILE A 18 8.71 -3.49 -0.38
N ASP A 19 9.61 -2.71 -0.95
CA ASP A 19 10.41 -3.04 -2.11
C ASP A 19 11.24 -4.32 -1.91
N GLY A 20 11.79 -4.50 -0.70
CA GLY A 20 12.51 -5.70 -0.29
C GLY A 20 11.60 -6.92 -0.20
N LEU A 21 10.44 -6.75 0.45
CA LEU A 21 9.44 -7.81 0.64
C LEU A 21 8.87 -8.30 -0.70
N VAL A 22 8.52 -7.37 -1.59
CA VAL A 22 8.07 -7.65 -2.96
C VAL A 22 9.13 -8.43 -3.74
N ARG A 23 10.39 -7.98 -3.72
CA ARG A 23 11.49 -8.70 -4.41
C ARG A 23 11.66 -10.13 -3.89
N ASN A 24 11.57 -10.33 -2.58
CA ASN A 24 11.67 -11.67 -1.98
C ASN A 24 10.53 -12.58 -2.44
N LEU A 25 9.29 -12.07 -2.43
CA LEU A 25 8.13 -12.84 -2.86
C LEU A 25 8.18 -13.17 -4.35
N VAL A 26 8.47 -12.19 -5.21
CA VAL A 26 8.63 -12.40 -6.66
C VAL A 26 9.66 -13.50 -6.93
N LYS A 27 10.85 -13.40 -6.32
CA LYS A 27 11.91 -14.38 -6.48
C LYS A 27 11.45 -15.80 -6.09
N ALA A 28 10.75 -15.94 -4.97
CA ALA A 28 10.27 -17.23 -4.50
C ALA A 28 9.19 -17.83 -5.41
N VAL A 29 8.26 -17.01 -5.90
CA VAL A 29 7.19 -17.43 -6.82
C VAL A 29 7.72 -17.79 -8.21
N GLU A 30 8.67 -17.01 -8.73
CA GLU A 30 9.32 -17.29 -10.02
C GLU A 30 10.23 -18.52 -9.93
N GLY A 31 11.00 -18.66 -8.83
CA GLY A 31 11.85 -19.82 -8.56
C GLY A 31 11.09 -21.11 -8.24
N GLY A 32 9.77 -21.04 -8.05
CA GLY A 32 8.93 -22.20 -7.70
C GLY A 32 9.15 -22.71 -6.28
N GLU A 33 9.72 -21.88 -5.40
CA GLU A 33 10.04 -22.22 -4.01
C GLU A 33 8.82 -22.03 -3.12
N SER A 34 7.87 -22.98 -3.13
CA SER A 34 6.57 -22.83 -2.45
C SER A 34 6.67 -22.42 -0.98
N ASP A 35 7.57 -23.03 -0.19
CA ASP A 35 7.72 -22.71 1.24
C ASP A 35 8.35 -21.33 1.46
N ALA A 36 9.26 -20.90 0.58
CA ALA A 36 9.83 -19.56 0.63
C ALA A 36 8.77 -18.52 0.25
N ALA A 37 7.94 -18.81 -0.74
CA ALA A 37 6.86 -17.93 -1.18
C ALA A 37 5.80 -17.75 -0.08
N LYS A 38 5.47 -18.82 0.66
CA LYS A 38 4.56 -18.75 1.82
C LYS A 38 5.08 -17.84 2.92
N ARG A 39 6.35 -17.95 3.29
CA ARG A 39 6.96 -17.04 4.27
C ARG A 39 7.03 -15.60 3.76
N ALA A 40 7.39 -15.42 2.50
CA ALA A 40 7.49 -14.08 1.91
C ALA A 40 6.13 -13.37 1.81
N ILE A 41 5.04 -14.11 1.54
CA ILE A 41 3.70 -13.49 1.56
C ILE A 41 3.23 -13.17 2.99
N ASP A 42 3.63 -13.94 4.00
CA ASP A 42 3.34 -13.60 5.41
C ASP A 42 3.94 -12.25 5.79
N GLU A 43 5.22 -12.04 5.49
CA GLU A 43 5.93 -10.80 5.79
C GLU A 43 5.37 -9.60 4.99
N LEU A 44 5.10 -9.79 3.69
CA LEU A 44 4.52 -8.74 2.85
C LEU A 44 3.12 -8.34 3.30
N GLU A 45 2.26 -9.32 3.60
CA GLU A 45 0.89 -9.06 4.02
C GLU A 45 0.84 -8.34 5.37
N ASP A 46 1.64 -8.76 6.36
CA ASP A 46 1.70 -8.09 7.66
C ASP A 46 2.12 -6.62 7.53
N TYR A 47 3.15 -6.35 6.71
CA TYR A 47 3.59 -5.00 6.41
C TYR A 47 2.50 -4.16 5.75
N VAL A 48 1.90 -4.66 4.66
CA VAL A 48 0.88 -3.93 3.91
C VAL A 48 -0.35 -3.68 4.78
N LEU A 49 -0.84 -4.69 5.51
CA LEU A 49 -2.02 -4.50 6.36
C LEU A 49 -1.78 -3.47 7.48
N THR A 50 -0.58 -3.47 8.07
CA THR A 50 -0.18 -2.47 9.06
C THR A 50 -0.14 -1.07 8.47
N HIS A 51 0.42 -0.93 7.27
CA HIS A 51 0.47 0.33 6.53
C HIS A 51 -0.95 0.89 6.24
N LEU A 52 -1.82 0.07 5.63
CA LEU A 52 -3.20 0.46 5.33
C LEU A 52 -4.00 0.83 6.59
N GLN A 53 -3.78 0.10 7.69
CA GLN A 53 -4.43 0.40 8.98
C GLN A 53 -3.98 1.76 9.52
N ARG A 54 -2.67 2.04 9.48
CA ARG A 54 -2.12 3.30 9.95
C ARG A 54 -2.67 4.49 9.17
N GLU A 55 -2.83 4.34 7.87
CA GLU A 55 -3.49 5.32 7.02
C GLU A 55 -4.93 5.58 7.43
N GLU A 56 -5.72 4.52 7.55
CA GLU A 56 -7.14 4.61 7.87
C GLU A 56 -7.40 5.20 9.27
N GLU A 57 -6.56 4.86 10.25
CA GLU A 57 -6.74 5.25 11.65
C GLU A 57 -6.07 6.59 12.01
N VAL A 58 -4.96 6.93 11.35
CA VAL A 58 -4.13 8.09 11.72
C VAL A 58 -4.13 9.14 10.63
N TYR A 59 -3.77 8.75 9.40
CA TYR A 59 -3.44 9.73 8.36
C TYR A 59 -4.67 10.31 7.68
N PHE A 60 -5.62 9.49 7.24
CA PHE A 60 -6.83 9.98 6.59
C PHE A 60 -7.64 10.90 7.51
N PRO A 61 -7.87 10.57 8.81
CA PRO A 61 -8.55 11.50 9.70
C PRO A 61 -7.79 12.82 9.90
N ALA A 62 -6.46 12.79 9.88
CA ALA A 62 -5.65 14.01 9.97
C ALA A 62 -5.74 14.86 8.70
N ALA A 63 -5.68 14.25 7.52
CA ALA A 63 -5.83 14.93 6.23
C ALA A 63 -7.23 15.56 6.09
N GLU A 64 -8.30 14.85 6.48
CA GLU A 64 -9.68 15.36 6.45
C GLU A 64 -9.87 16.57 7.38
N ARG A 65 -9.19 16.59 8.54
CA ARG A 65 -9.21 17.76 9.45
C ARG A 65 -8.48 18.98 8.88
N LEU A 66 -7.46 18.76 8.06
CA LEU A 66 -6.70 19.85 7.44
C LEU A 66 -7.42 20.45 6.24
N SER A 67 -8.03 19.61 5.40
CA SER A 67 -8.86 20.07 4.29
C SER A 67 -9.96 19.06 3.95
N PRO A 68 -11.25 19.44 4.08
CA PRO A 68 -12.38 18.62 3.65
C PRO A 68 -12.37 18.28 2.15
N ASP A 69 -11.65 19.06 1.32
CA ASP A 69 -11.57 18.84 -0.13
C ASP A 69 -10.93 17.49 -0.50
N PHE A 70 -10.15 16.90 0.41
CA PHE A 70 -9.56 15.58 0.21
C PHE A 70 -10.55 14.42 0.43
N ALA A 71 -11.77 14.67 0.94
CA ALA A 71 -12.71 13.60 1.29
C ALA A 71 -12.99 12.62 0.14
N TYR A 72 -13.09 13.13 -1.09
CA TYR A 72 -13.29 12.27 -2.26
C TYR A 72 -12.05 11.45 -2.62
N ALA A 73 -10.87 12.06 -2.59
CA ALA A 73 -9.60 11.38 -2.85
C ALA A 73 -9.36 10.26 -1.82
N LEU A 74 -9.51 10.57 -0.53
CA LEU A 74 -9.35 9.62 0.57
C LEU A 74 -10.41 8.51 0.53
N LYS A 75 -11.64 8.79 0.11
CA LYS A 75 -12.63 7.73 -0.13
C LYS A 75 -12.19 6.78 -1.24
N SER A 76 -11.57 7.30 -2.30
CA SER A 76 -11.09 6.48 -3.41
C SER A 76 -9.90 5.61 -2.99
N ILE A 77 -9.01 6.15 -2.14
CA ILE A 77 -7.89 5.40 -1.56
C ILE A 77 -8.43 4.28 -0.64
N ARG A 78 -9.40 4.56 0.24
CA ARG A 78 -10.06 3.51 1.05
C ARG A 78 -10.68 2.40 0.22
N LEU A 79 -11.23 2.71 -0.96
CA LEU A 79 -11.72 1.68 -1.88
C LEU A 79 -10.58 0.84 -2.46
N ALA A 80 -9.44 1.46 -2.79
CA ALA A 80 -8.25 0.74 -3.23
C ALA A 80 -7.74 -0.23 -2.15
N HIS A 81 -7.79 0.15 -0.87
CA HIS A 81 -7.39 -0.74 0.24
C HIS A 81 -8.21 -2.03 0.28
N LEU A 82 -9.51 -1.98 -0.07
CA LEU A 82 -10.33 -3.19 -0.15
C LEU A 82 -9.85 -4.13 -1.26
N GLY A 83 -9.46 -3.57 -2.41
CA GLY A 83 -8.88 -4.34 -3.51
C GLY A 83 -7.56 -4.97 -3.12
N ILE A 84 -6.65 -4.21 -2.52
CA ILE A 84 -5.33 -4.70 -2.06
C ILE A 84 -5.48 -5.87 -1.07
N ARG A 85 -6.39 -5.74 -0.10
CA ARG A 85 -6.68 -6.81 0.87
C ARG A 85 -7.19 -8.08 0.20
N GLU A 86 -8.06 -7.93 -0.80
CA GLU A 86 -8.58 -9.08 -1.56
C GLU A 86 -7.49 -9.73 -2.42
N ASP A 87 -6.64 -8.94 -3.09
CA ASP A 87 -5.52 -9.43 -3.90
C ASP A 87 -4.53 -10.24 -3.03
N LEU A 88 -4.16 -9.73 -1.85
CA LEU A 88 -3.31 -10.45 -0.88
C LEU A 88 -3.95 -11.77 -0.42
N ARG A 89 -5.25 -11.74 -0.10
CA ARG A 89 -5.99 -12.94 0.31
C ARG A 89 -6.00 -14.00 -0.79
N LEU A 90 -6.23 -13.61 -2.04
CA LEU A 90 -6.25 -14.51 -3.19
C LEU A 90 -4.85 -15.07 -3.51
N LEU A 91 -3.82 -14.22 -3.39
CA LEU A 91 -2.43 -14.62 -3.55
C LEU A 91 -2.01 -15.66 -2.52
N ARG A 92 -2.23 -15.39 -1.22
CA ARG A 92 -2.01 -16.35 -0.12
C ARG A 92 -2.72 -17.68 -0.39
N ALA A 93 -4.01 -17.64 -0.70
CA ALA A 93 -4.80 -18.83 -0.93
C ALA A 93 -4.33 -19.65 -2.15
N SER A 94 -3.70 -19.00 -3.13
CA SER A 94 -3.07 -19.69 -4.27
C SER A 94 -1.76 -20.37 -3.87
N LEU A 95 -0.94 -19.69 -3.07
CA LEU A 95 0.33 -20.23 -2.54
C LEU A 95 0.11 -21.41 -1.59
N GLU A 96 -0.90 -21.34 -0.71
CA GLU A 96 -1.28 -22.42 0.19
C GLU A 96 -1.68 -23.71 -0.55
N ARG A 97 -2.36 -23.56 -1.68
CA ARG A 97 -2.78 -24.67 -2.55
C ARG A 97 -1.68 -25.16 -3.50
N GLY A 98 -0.51 -24.51 -3.50
CA GLY A 98 0.58 -24.82 -4.44
C GLY A 98 0.28 -24.44 -5.89
N HIS A 99 -0.72 -23.58 -6.13
CA HIS A 99 -1.11 -23.12 -7.46
C HIS A 99 -0.21 -21.96 -7.91
N LEU A 100 1.04 -22.24 -8.24
CA LEU A 100 2.06 -21.22 -8.51
C LEU A 100 1.72 -20.30 -9.71
N ASP A 101 1.11 -20.82 -10.77
CA ASP A 101 0.70 -19.99 -11.91
C ASP A 101 -0.41 -19.02 -11.53
N ALA A 102 -1.40 -19.47 -10.74
CA ALA A 102 -2.42 -18.59 -10.20
C ALA A 102 -1.80 -17.55 -9.25
N ALA A 103 -0.84 -17.96 -8.42
CA ALA A 103 -0.12 -17.03 -7.54
C ALA A 103 0.65 -15.97 -8.33
N ARG A 104 1.27 -16.30 -9.48
CA ARG A 104 1.92 -15.32 -10.36
C ARG A 104 0.94 -14.28 -10.88
N THR A 105 -0.22 -14.73 -11.36
CA THR A 105 -1.27 -13.82 -11.84
C THR A 105 -1.78 -12.91 -10.73
N GLN A 106 -2.03 -13.45 -9.54
CA GLN A 106 -2.49 -12.65 -8.40
C GLN A 106 -1.41 -11.69 -7.89
N LEU A 107 -0.15 -12.08 -7.89
CA LEU A 107 0.97 -11.20 -7.55
C LEU A 107 1.07 -10.02 -8.52
N ALA A 108 0.92 -10.26 -9.83
CA ALA A 108 0.93 -9.19 -10.81
C ALA A 108 -0.23 -8.20 -10.59
N ALA A 109 -1.44 -8.71 -10.31
CA ALA A 109 -2.61 -7.89 -10.00
C ALA A 109 -2.40 -7.05 -8.73
N PHE A 110 -1.91 -7.67 -7.65
CA PHE A 110 -1.54 -6.98 -6.41
C PHE A 110 -0.55 -5.83 -6.68
N LEU A 111 0.53 -6.09 -7.43
CA LEU A 111 1.55 -5.06 -7.70
C LEU A 111 1.00 -3.88 -8.52
N GLU A 112 0.09 -4.14 -9.45
CA GLU A 112 -0.60 -3.08 -10.19
C GLU A 112 -1.52 -2.26 -9.28
N SER A 113 -2.37 -2.93 -8.49
CA SER A 113 -3.26 -2.30 -7.50
C SER A 113 -2.48 -1.45 -6.49
N PHE A 114 -1.40 -2.00 -5.94
CA PHE A 114 -0.58 -1.36 -4.92
C PHE A 114 0.11 -0.10 -5.46
N ARG A 115 0.74 -0.20 -6.64
CA ARG A 115 1.36 0.95 -7.31
C ARG A 115 0.37 2.07 -7.63
N ALA A 116 -0.87 1.71 -8.01
CA ALA A 116 -1.90 2.70 -8.29
C ALA A 116 -2.37 3.41 -7.00
N HIS A 117 -2.38 2.70 -5.88
CA HIS A 117 -2.65 3.23 -4.55
C HIS A 117 -1.54 4.20 -4.09
N GLU A 118 -0.27 3.82 -4.16
CA GLU A 118 0.86 4.71 -3.82
C GLU A 118 0.80 6.02 -4.63
N GLN A 119 0.53 5.94 -5.94
CA GLN A 119 0.37 7.13 -6.77
C GLN A 119 -0.82 8.02 -6.37
N ALA A 120 -1.89 7.43 -5.84
CA ALA A 120 -3.02 8.19 -5.34
C ALA A 120 -2.67 8.93 -4.05
N GLU A 121 -1.89 8.30 -3.18
CA GLU A 121 -1.40 8.91 -1.94
C GLU A 121 -0.40 10.02 -2.22
N ASP A 122 0.57 9.78 -3.09
CA ASP A 122 1.53 10.78 -3.57
C ASP A 122 0.86 12.06 -4.07
N ARG A 123 -0.32 11.96 -4.68
CA ARG A 123 -1.09 13.14 -5.10
C ARG A 123 -1.58 13.92 -3.89
N VAL A 124 -2.16 13.23 -2.90
CA VAL A 124 -2.63 13.87 -1.66
C VAL A 124 -1.46 14.45 -0.87
N VAL A 125 -0.33 13.73 -0.76
CA VAL A 125 0.90 14.20 -0.13
C VAL A 125 1.37 15.50 -0.78
N ARG A 126 1.45 15.54 -2.11
CA ARG A 126 1.90 16.74 -2.86
C ARG A 126 0.93 17.90 -2.72
N GLU A 127 -0.38 17.66 -2.74
CA GLU A 127 -1.39 18.70 -2.54
C GLU A 127 -1.38 19.23 -1.09
N LEU A 128 -1.02 18.38 -0.13
CA LEU A 128 -0.72 18.80 1.24
C LEU A 128 0.58 19.63 1.27
N GLY A 129 1.70 19.15 0.77
CA GLY A 129 2.98 19.88 0.79
C GLY A 129 2.99 21.16 -0.05
N GLY A 130 2.16 21.24 -1.10
CA GLY A 130 2.18 22.26 -2.15
C GLY A 130 1.37 23.53 -1.90
N SER A 131 0.61 23.65 -0.79
CA SER A 131 -0.10 24.92 -0.47
C SER A 131 0.83 26.01 0.11
N ARG A 132 2.05 26.13 -0.41
CA ARG A 132 2.93 27.30 -0.24
C ARG A 132 2.99 28.03 -1.58
N GLY A 133 2.14 29.04 -1.76
CA GLY A 133 2.31 30.01 -2.85
C GLY A 133 1.02 30.44 -3.53
N SER A 134 0.28 31.34 -2.91
CA SER A 134 -0.53 32.35 -3.60
C SER A 134 -0.79 33.50 -2.63
N ASN A 135 0.15 34.44 -2.58
CA ASN A 135 -0.11 35.84 -2.27
C ASN A 135 0.98 36.69 -2.94
#